data_AF-A0A6B1CNS1-F1
#
_entry.id   AF-A0A6B1CNS1-F1
#
_cell.length_a   1.000
_cell.length_b   1.000
_cell.length_c   1.000
_cell.angle_alpha   90.00
_cell.angle_beta   90.00
_cell.angle_gamma   90.00
#
_symmetry.space_group_name_H-M   'P 1'
#
loop_
_entity.id
_entity.type
_entity.pdbx_description
1 polymer ?
#
loop_
_entity_poly.entity_id
_entity_poly.type
_entity_poly.pdbx_seq_one_letter_code
_entity_poly.pdbx_strand_id
1 'polypeptide(L)'
;MKHFATPSFWACYRKLPQNIQKLADENFKLMKRDPRHPSLHLKKVESYWSARVGIKYRTVAVEAEEGLVWFWIGTHAEYDKLVQQ
;
A
#
# COMPACT_ATOMS: atom_id res chain seq x y z
N MET A 1 5.90 10.15 -10.33
CA MET A 1 5.05 10.11 -9.13
C MET A 1 5.95 9.80 -7.93
N LYS A 2 5.96 10.65 -6.89
CA LYS A 2 6.71 10.35 -5.66
C LYS A 2 5.86 9.45 -4.75
N HIS A 3 6.52 8.67 -3.90
CA HIS A 3 5.87 7.84 -2.90
C HIS A 3 6.45 8.14 -1.53
N PHE A 4 5.59 8.53 -0.60
CA PHE A 4 5.93 8.88 0.78
C PHE A 4 5.24 7.93 1.73
N ALA A 5 5.79 7.72 2.92
CA ALA A 5 5.20 6.87 3.94
C ALA A 5 5.14 7.60 5.28
N THR A 6 3.97 7.61 5.91
CA THR A 6 3.78 8.23 7.23
C THR A 6 4.37 7.35 8.34
N PRO A 7 4.54 7.90 9.56
CA PRO A 7 4.92 7.09 10.72
C PRO A 7 3.93 5.94 11.01
N SER A 8 2.62 6.13 10.77
CA SER A 8 1.61 5.08 10.94
C SER A 8 1.81 3.92 9.97
N PHE A 9 2.16 4.22 8.72
CA PHE A 9 2.50 3.18 7.74
C PHE A 9 3.65 2.31 8.24
N TRP A 10 4.74 2.95 8.69
CA TRP A 10 5.90 2.22 9.18
C TRP A 10 5.61 1.41 10.46
N ALA A 11 4.72 1.91 11.32
CA ALA A 11 4.26 1.17 12.49
C ALA A 11 3.48 -0.10 12.10
N CYS A 12 2.63 -0.03 11.09
CA CYS A 12 1.94 -1.20 10.54
C CYS A 12 2.91 -2.16 9.83
N TYR A 13 3.80 -1.65 8.99
CA TYR A 13 4.79 -2.43 8.25
C TYR A 13 5.66 -3.27 9.18
N ARG A 14 6.17 -2.68 10.29
CA ARG A 14 7.02 -3.39 11.26
C ARG A 14 6.32 -4.54 11.98
N LYS A 15 4.97 -4.55 12.03
CA LYS A 15 4.18 -5.64 12.62
C LYS A 15 3.98 -6.80 11.64
N LEU A 16 4.27 -6.62 10.36
CA LEU A 16 4.09 -7.67 9.36
C LEU A 16 5.14 -8.77 9.53
N PRO A 17 4.81 -10.02 9.19
CA PRO A 17 5.80 -11.09 9.07
C PRO A 17 6.93 -10.71 8.11
N GLN A 18 8.16 -11.16 8.38
CA GLN A 18 9.35 -10.74 7.62
C GLN A 18 9.26 -11.07 6.12
N ASN A 19 8.62 -12.17 5.74
CA ASN A 19 8.38 -12.51 4.33
C ASN A 19 7.44 -11.51 3.65
N ILE A 20 6.48 -10.94 4.38
CA ILE A 20 5.55 -9.94 3.86
C ILE A 20 6.21 -8.57 3.78
N GLN A 21 7.09 -8.22 4.73
CA GLN A 21 7.93 -7.02 4.65
C GLN A 21 8.78 -7.03 3.37
N LYS A 22 9.49 -8.14 3.10
CA LYS A 22 10.26 -8.32 1.86
C LYS A 22 9.38 -8.18 0.61
N LEU A 23 8.21 -8.81 0.61
CA LEU A 23 7.27 -8.73 -0.50
C LEU A 23 6.73 -7.30 -0.71
N ALA A 24 6.49 -6.55 0.36
CA ALA A 24 6.12 -5.15 0.28
C ALA A 24 7.25 -4.34 -0.38
N ASP A 25 8.50 -4.52 0.06
CA ASP A 25 9.64 -3.80 -0.51
C ASP A 25 9.78 -4.02 -2.02
N GLU A 26 9.67 -5.27 -2.48
CA GLU A 26 9.72 -5.61 -3.90
C GLU A 26 8.55 -5.00 -4.68
N ASN A 27 7.33 -4.99 -4.12
CA ASN A 27 6.21 -4.33 -4.77
C ASN A 27 6.35 -2.80 -4.79
N PHE A 28 6.92 -2.17 -3.77
CA PHE A 28 7.19 -0.74 -3.77
C PHE A 28 8.29 -0.37 -4.77
N LYS A 29 9.32 -1.22 -4.93
CA LYS A 29 10.31 -1.06 -6.01
C LYS A 29 9.66 -1.20 -7.38
N LEU A 30 8.82 -2.22 -7.57
CA LEU A 30 8.08 -2.43 -8.81
C LEU A 30 7.18 -1.23 -9.12
N MET A 31 6.45 -0.73 -8.14
CA MET A 31 5.53 0.40 -8.29
C MET A 31 6.24 1.70 -8.67
N LYS A 32 7.44 1.95 -8.15
CA LYS A 32 8.27 3.09 -8.57
C LYS A 32 8.70 3.01 -10.04
N ARG A 33 8.89 1.79 -10.55
CA ARG A 33 9.32 1.53 -11.93
C ARG A 33 8.14 1.48 -12.92
N ASP A 34 7.10 0.76 -12.54
CA ASP A 34 5.89 0.54 -13.33
C ASP A 34 4.65 0.55 -12.42
N PRO A 35 4.08 1.75 -12.16
CA PRO A 35 2.87 1.88 -11.35
C PRO A 35 1.64 1.17 -11.96
N ARG A 36 1.66 0.89 -13.27
CA ARG A 36 0.55 0.27 -14.00
C ARG A 36 0.69 -1.25 -14.08
N HIS A 37 1.71 -1.83 -13.44
CA HIS A 37 1.94 -3.26 -13.48
C HIS A 37 0.71 -4.01 -12.95
N PRO A 38 0.14 -4.98 -13.72
CA PRO A 38 -1.12 -5.62 -13.37
C PRO A 38 -1.12 -6.28 -12.00
N SER A 39 0.01 -6.84 -11.54
CA SER A 39 0.10 -7.49 -10.22
C SER A 39 -0.12 -6.56 -9.03
N LEU A 40 0.17 -5.26 -9.19
CA LEU A 40 0.00 -4.26 -8.12
C LEU A 40 -1.48 -3.93 -7.91
N HIS A 41 -2.32 -4.06 -8.95
CA HIS A 41 -3.72 -3.60 -8.93
C HIS A 41 -3.86 -2.20 -8.30
N LEU A 42 -2.95 -1.28 -8.63
CA LEU A 42 -2.98 0.08 -8.10
C LEU A 42 -4.23 0.79 -8.65
N LYS A 43 -5.17 1.11 -7.77
CA LYS A 43 -6.43 1.74 -8.15
C LYS A 43 -6.90 2.76 -7.11
N LYS A 44 -7.63 3.77 -7.60
CA LYS A 44 -8.35 4.72 -6.77
C LYS A 44 -9.66 4.06 -6.29
N VAL A 45 -9.93 4.16 -5.00
CA VAL A 45 -11.14 3.71 -4.31
C VAL A 45 -11.63 4.90 -3.50
N GLU A 46 -12.63 5.60 -4.04
CA GLU A 46 -13.13 6.87 -3.51
C GLU A 46 -11.99 7.90 -3.33
N SER A 47 -11.75 8.32 -2.09
CA SER A 47 -10.72 9.28 -1.70
C SER A 47 -9.32 8.67 -1.50
N TYR A 48 -9.20 7.35 -1.63
CA TYR A 48 -7.97 6.61 -1.33
C TYR A 48 -7.41 5.91 -2.56
N TRP A 49 -6.12 5.57 -2.50
CA TRP A 49 -5.45 4.68 -3.41
C TRP A 49 -5.15 3.35 -2.71
N SER A 50 -5.46 2.23 -3.35
CA SER A 50 -5.18 0.89 -2.83
C SER A 50 -4.27 0.14 -3.80
N ALA A 51 -3.31 -0.63 -3.25
CA ALA A 51 -2.48 -1.55 -4.03
C ALA A 51 -2.31 -2.89 -3.30
N ARG A 52 -2.02 -3.94 -4.08
CA ARG A 52 -1.68 -5.27 -3.60
C ARG A 52 -0.20 -5.34 -3.24
N VAL A 53 0.04 -5.85 -2.04
CA VAL A 53 1.36 -6.35 -1.61
C VAL A 53 1.40 -7.88 -1.79
N GLY A 54 0.26 -8.55 -1.72
CA GLY A 54 0.14 -9.97 -2.04
C GLY A 54 -1.34 -10.36 -2.11
N ILE A 55 -1.65 -11.65 -2.19
CA ILE A 55 -3.04 -12.11 -2.26
C ILE A 55 -3.84 -11.58 -1.06
N LYS A 56 -3.28 -11.71 0.15
CA LYS A 56 -3.92 -11.39 1.43
C LYS A 56 -3.54 -10.03 2.02
N TYR A 57 -2.68 -9.24 1.37
CA TYR A 57 -2.16 -7.98 1.92
C TYR A 57 -2.40 -6.80 0.99
N ARG A 58 -2.74 -5.66 1.58
CA ARG A 58 -3.02 -4.39 0.90
C ARG A 58 -2.24 -3.26 1.54
N THR A 59 -2.00 -2.22 0.77
CA THR A 59 -1.47 -0.93 1.21
C THR A 59 -2.41 0.18 0.75
N VAL A 60 -2.53 1.23 1.55
CA VAL A 60 -3.44 2.35 1.29
C VAL A 60 -2.70 3.68 1.38
N ALA A 61 -2.98 4.55 0.41
CA ALA A 61 -2.45 5.90 0.32
C ALA A 61 -3.54 6.93 0.09
N VAL A 62 -3.22 8.19 0.38
CA VAL A 62 -3.93 9.37 -0.14
C VAL A 62 -3.11 10.01 -1.25
N GLU A 63 -3.79 10.72 -2.14
CA GLU A 63 -3.18 11.54 -3.17
C GLU A 63 -2.71 12.87 -2.56
N ALA A 64 -1.50 13.29 -2.92
CA ALA A 64 -0.91 14.58 -2.56
C ALA A 64 -0.35 15.24 -3.82
N GLU A 65 -0.03 16.54 -3.77
CA GLU A 65 0.42 17.33 -4.93
C GLU A 65 1.56 16.67 -5.71
N GLU A 66 2.49 15.98 -5.04
CA GLU A 66 3.66 15.37 -5.68
C GLU A 66 3.58 13.84 -5.86
N GLY A 67 2.48 13.19 -5.44
CA GLY A 67 2.31 11.74 -5.58
C GLY A 67 1.44 11.10 -4.51
N LEU A 68 1.87 9.94 -3.98
CA LEU A 68 1.09 9.15 -3.04
C LEU A 68 1.72 9.14 -1.64
N VAL A 69 0.90 9.37 -0.63
CA VAL A 69 1.29 9.27 0.78
C VAL A 69 0.64 8.03 1.39
N TRP A 70 1.45 6.99 1.57
CA TRP A 70 1.06 5.71 2.17
C TRP A 70 0.93 5.86 3.67
N PHE A 71 -0.21 5.48 4.23
CA PHE A 71 -0.49 5.64 5.66
C PHE A 71 -0.83 4.32 6.37
N TRP A 72 -1.08 3.25 5.61
CA TRP A 72 -1.46 1.95 6.14
C TRP A 72 -1.02 0.79 5.24
N ILE A 73 -0.64 -0.34 5.85
CA ILE A 73 -0.38 -1.63 5.19
C ILE A 73 -0.81 -2.76 6.13
N GLY A 74 -1.48 -3.79 5.61
CA GLY A 74 -2.02 -4.85 6.46
C GLY A 74 -2.77 -5.92 5.68
N THR A 75 -3.47 -6.77 6.40
CA THR A 75 -4.24 -7.87 5.81
C THR A 75 -5.49 -7.35 5.10
N HIS A 76 -6.02 -8.13 4.17
CA HIS A 76 -7.27 -7.79 3.49
C HIS A 76 -8.44 -7.64 4.48
N ALA A 77 -8.48 -8.47 5.52
CA ALA A 77 -9.53 -8.39 6.55
C ALA A 77 -9.46 -7.08 7.37
N GLU A 78 -8.26 -6.58 7.65
CA GLU A 78 -8.08 -5.27 8.29
C GLU A 78 -8.38 -4.12 7.32
N TYR A 79 -8.06 -4.30 6.03
CA TYR A 79 -8.42 -3.34 4.97
C TYR A 79 -9.94 -3.19 4.87
N ASP A 80 -10.70 -4.29 4.90
CA ASP A 80 -12.16 -4.25 4.79
C ASP A 80 -12.78 -3.42 5.92
N LYS A 81 -12.25 -3.53 7.14
CA LYS A 81 -12.65 -2.69 8.29
C LYS A 81 -12.30 -1.21 8.13
N LEU A 82 -11.27 -0.90 7.33
CA LEU A 82 -10.80 0.46 7.08
C LEU A 82 -11.61 1.16 5.98
N VAL A 83 -12.19 0.41 5.03
CA VAL A 83 -12.99 0.96 3.92
C VAL A 83 -14.51 0.81 4.09
N GLN A 84 -14.97 0.14 5.14
CA GLN A 84 -16.40 0.02 5.49
C GLN A 84 -16.88 1.13 6.46
N GLN A 85 -16.14 2.24 6.60
CA GLN A 85 -16.55 3.40 7.40
C GLN A 85 -17.13 4.51 6.54
#